data_AF-A0AA95L1Y4-F1
#
_entry.id   AF-A0AA95L1Y4-F1
#
_cell.length_a   1.000
_cell.length_b   1.000
_cell.length_c   1.000
_cell.angle_alpha   90.00
_cell.angle_beta   90.00
_cell.angle_gamma   90.00
#
_symmetry.space_group_name_H-M   'P 1'
#
loop_
_entity.id
_entity.type
_entity.pdbx_description
1 polymer ?
#
loop_
_entity_poly.entity_id
_entity_poly.type
_entity_poly.pdbx_seq_one_letter_code
_entity_poly.pdbx_strand_id
1 'polypeptide(L)'
;MTTPDRISVNVEIYGTSYKIVGSSADYMKEVARRVDNHMQAIAKMYSHLDTPRLAVLAAVRMAEEAMKTEQLKEELQKMEHEKAGLVQEISVMQALQSKQEKAHQQLQEEHHQLKSEKKASSEQLTKAEASLKEQEAIVRKLHARISDLERELKEQRASSTQLQAKLRGTEQEVKREKEEREKLAEQLKGAMQREHSAKAAEQRLKDSVAKLERQTNSLQQSLQAAEEEKKRQQGQLQEAKAREEKLRAEASEAAQNEKSWQRLAEKRNEEISRLEISLLEASELGEQLQAELNSAKKEAAAARENYESEQASAVKLVQEAEFFKSELNRIRQEHENTLQSAGTTAQENARLREEVQRLGDKLTELEQELQGYVALAEEQENSRLAAERREQEWRQQLASAEQELVSWRETEAELQRQLQEWQQQCAAGGEQVMDLSSQYRELEEQKQRLEEQLQEISGSYEVVSHEYRLLQTAREMERESLEKTKAEYERLKDDYTKLQTEFNEWIELIEQAGSD
;
A
#
# COMPACT_ATOMS: atom_id res chain seq x y z
N MET A 1 62.11 -61.93 -63.52
CA MET A 1 62.94 -63.06 -63.99
C MET A 1 64.26 -62.53 -64.52
N THR A 2 65.20 -62.22 -63.63
CA THR A 2 66.59 -61.86 -63.96
C THR A 2 67.44 -63.08 -63.63
N THR A 3 67.91 -63.81 -64.64
CA THR A 3 68.87 -64.90 -64.41
C THR A 3 70.16 -64.25 -63.90
N PRO A 4 70.61 -64.53 -62.67
CA PRO A 4 71.84 -63.95 -62.17
C PRO A 4 73.01 -64.42 -63.03
N ASP A 5 73.87 -63.50 -63.45
CA ASP A 5 75.07 -63.81 -64.22
C ASP A 5 75.90 -64.88 -63.49
N ARG A 6 75.94 -66.07 -64.08
CA ARG A 6 76.66 -67.22 -63.54
C ARG A 6 78.12 -67.12 -63.95
N ILE A 7 78.95 -66.59 -63.06
CA ILE A 7 80.40 -66.46 -63.29
C ILE A 7 81.07 -67.78 -62.90
N SER A 8 81.94 -68.30 -63.75
CA SER A 8 82.75 -69.48 -63.46
C SER A 8 84.12 -69.07 -62.91
N VAL A 9 84.45 -69.57 -61.72
CA VAL A 9 85.67 -69.22 -60.99
C VAL A 9 86.42 -70.50 -60.65
N ASN A 10 87.73 -70.50 -60.89
CA ASN A 10 88.62 -71.57 -60.43
C ASN A 10 89.02 -71.30 -58.97
N VAL A 11 88.78 -72.27 -58.10
CA VAL A 11 89.11 -72.21 -56.67
C VAL A 11 89.86 -73.48 -56.27
N GLU A 12 90.64 -73.40 -55.20
CA GLU A 12 91.39 -74.54 -54.66
C GLU A 12 90.80 -74.94 -53.31
N ILE A 13 90.48 -76.23 -53.14
CA ILE A 13 89.91 -76.79 -51.93
C ILE A 13 90.70 -78.06 -51.59
N TYR A 14 91.33 -78.09 -50.42
CA TYR A 14 92.08 -79.23 -49.89
C TYR A 14 93.12 -79.79 -50.89
N GLY A 15 93.87 -78.90 -51.55
CA GLY A 15 94.93 -79.24 -52.51
C GLY A 15 94.43 -79.68 -53.90
N THR A 16 93.13 -79.60 -54.18
CA THR A 16 92.56 -79.88 -55.51
C THR A 16 91.89 -78.63 -56.09
N SER A 17 92.19 -78.32 -57.36
CA SER A 17 91.57 -77.19 -58.07
C SER A 17 90.22 -77.59 -58.68
N TYR A 18 89.17 -76.85 -58.36
CA TYR A 18 87.81 -77.02 -58.88
C TYR A 18 87.33 -75.77 -59.62
N LYS A 19 86.52 -75.97 -60.67
CA LYS A 19 85.86 -74.89 -61.40
C LYS A 19 84.40 -74.81 -60.95
N ILE A 20 84.06 -73.80 -60.13
CA ILE A 20 82.72 -73.64 -59.53
C ILE A 20 81.99 -72.47 -60.21
N VAL A 21 80.68 -72.56 -60.28
CA VAL A 21 79.80 -71.52 -60.85
C VAL A 21 79.02 -70.86 -59.72
N GLY A 22 79.01 -69.53 -59.68
CA GLY A 22 78.29 -68.78 -58.66
C GLY A 22 78.04 -67.33 -59.02
N SER A 23 77.38 -66.62 -58.10
CA SER A 23 76.85 -65.27 -58.34
C SER A 23 77.90 -64.15 -58.24
N SER A 24 78.97 -64.34 -57.46
CA SER A 24 80.05 -63.35 -57.30
C SER A 24 81.38 -64.07 -57.09
N ALA A 25 82.44 -63.59 -57.74
CA ALA A 25 83.74 -64.23 -57.69
C ALA A 25 84.38 -64.17 -56.29
N ASP A 26 84.24 -63.05 -55.58
CA ASP A 26 84.80 -62.89 -54.23
C ASP A 26 84.01 -63.72 -53.21
N TYR A 27 82.68 -63.75 -53.33
CA TYR A 27 81.84 -64.60 -52.48
C TYR A 27 82.16 -66.09 -52.66
N MET A 28 82.41 -66.54 -53.90
CA MET A 28 82.77 -67.95 -54.15
C MET A 28 84.16 -68.32 -53.67
N LYS A 29 85.14 -67.40 -53.74
CA LYS A 29 86.45 -67.60 -53.11
C LYS A 29 86.32 -67.72 -51.58
N GLU A 30 85.47 -66.91 -50.96
CA GLU A 30 85.26 -66.98 -49.51
C GLU A 30 84.52 -68.27 -49.09
N VAL A 31 83.52 -68.71 -49.86
CA VAL A 31 82.86 -70.00 -49.63
C VAL A 31 83.85 -71.15 -49.79
N ALA A 32 84.69 -71.14 -50.84
CA ALA A 32 85.73 -72.15 -51.02
C ALA A 32 86.74 -72.15 -49.87
N ARG A 33 87.17 -70.97 -49.40
CA ARG A 33 88.03 -70.83 -48.22
C ARG A 33 87.39 -71.37 -46.96
N ARG A 34 86.08 -71.15 -46.77
CA ARG A 34 85.33 -71.71 -45.63
C ARG A 34 85.25 -73.24 -45.70
N VAL A 35 84.95 -73.80 -46.87
CA VAL A 35 84.96 -75.26 -47.09
C VAL A 35 86.35 -75.85 -46.79
N ASP A 36 87.42 -75.22 -47.30
CA ASP A 36 88.79 -75.66 -47.08
C ASP A 36 89.18 -75.64 -45.59
N ASN A 37 88.85 -74.56 -44.87
CA ASN A 37 89.05 -74.48 -43.43
C ASN A 37 88.29 -75.57 -42.66
N HIS A 38 87.04 -75.88 -43.03
CA HIS A 38 86.27 -76.96 -42.39
C HIS A 38 86.88 -78.33 -42.70
N MET A 39 87.28 -78.59 -43.93
CA MET A 39 87.96 -79.84 -44.30
C MET A 39 89.28 -80.00 -43.53
N GLN A 40 90.10 -78.95 -43.44
CA GLN A 40 91.34 -78.97 -42.65
C GLN A 40 91.09 -79.16 -41.14
N ALA A 41 90.06 -78.51 -40.58
CA ALA A 41 89.71 -78.66 -39.17
C ALA A 41 89.24 -80.08 -38.82
N ILE A 42 88.40 -80.69 -39.66
CA ILE A 42 87.94 -82.07 -39.48
C ILE A 42 89.08 -83.05 -39.70
N ALA A 43 89.98 -82.81 -40.66
CA ALA A 43 91.15 -83.64 -40.90
C ALA A 43 92.11 -83.67 -39.70
N LYS A 44 92.25 -82.55 -38.98
CA LYS A 44 93.01 -82.49 -37.71
C LYS A 44 92.40 -83.36 -36.62
N MET A 45 91.07 -83.49 -36.56
CA MET A 45 90.36 -84.25 -35.53
C MET A 45 90.21 -85.74 -35.88
N TYR A 46 90.12 -86.06 -37.17
CA TYR A 46 89.92 -87.42 -37.68
C TYR A 46 90.96 -87.72 -38.77
N SER A 47 92.17 -88.09 -38.34
CA SER A 47 93.34 -88.30 -39.22
C SER A 47 93.25 -89.56 -40.10
N HIS A 48 92.31 -90.47 -39.82
CA HIS A 48 92.12 -91.73 -40.54
C HIS A 48 91.08 -91.65 -41.67
N LEU A 49 90.53 -90.46 -41.92
CA LEU A 49 89.45 -90.24 -42.89
C LEU A 49 90.02 -89.90 -44.27
N ASP A 50 89.54 -90.57 -45.31
CA ASP A 50 89.88 -90.30 -46.71
C ASP A 50 89.21 -89.02 -47.23
N THR A 51 89.84 -88.37 -48.22
CA THR A 51 89.39 -87.08 -48.78
C THR A 51 87.90 -87.03 -49.15
N PRO A 52 87.30 -88.08 -49.78
CA PRO A 52 85.86 -88.10 -50.06
C PRO A 52 84.98 -88.10 -48.80
N ARG A 53 85.30 -88.93 -47.79
CA ARG A 53 84.54 -88.97 -46.52
C ARG A 53 84.73 -87.69 -45.71
N LEU A 54 85.91 -87.09 -45.75
CA LEU A 54 86.20 -85.78 -45.16
C LEU A 54 85.36 -84.67 -45.79
N ALA A 55 85.26 -84.63 -47.12
CA ALA A 55 84.45 -83.66 -47.83
C ALA A 55 82.95 -83.80 -47.50
N VAL A 56 82.44 -85.03 -47.40
CA VAL A 56 81.05 -85.29 -47.01
C VAL A 56 80.81 -84.83 -45.56
N LEU A 57 81.72 -85.14 -44.62
CA LEU A 57 81.57 -84.70 -43.23
C LEU A 57 81.66 -83.18 -43.08
N ALA A 58 82.53 -82.52 -43.86
CA ALA A 58 82.59 -81.05 -43.94
C ALA A 58 81.29 -80.46 -44.50
N ALA A 59 80.73 -81.05 -45.57
CA ALA A 59 79.45 -80.62 -46.14
C ALA A 59 78.30 -80.79 -45.14
N VAL A 60 78.24 -81.91 -44.40
CA VAL A 60 77.23 -82.16 -43.36
C VAL A 60 77.36 -81.15 -42.22
N ARG A 61 78.57 -80.86 -41.75
CA ARG A 61 78.79 -79.83 -40.71
C ARG A 61 78.42 -78.43 -41.17
N MET A 62 78.75 -78.07 -42.40
CA MET A 62 78.35 -76.79 -42.97
C MET A 62 76.83 -76.70 -43.16
N ALA A 63 76.17 -77.78 -43.55
CA ALA A 63 74.71 -77.84 -43.64
C ALA A 63 74.06 -77.74 -42.25
N GLU A 64 74.60 -78.41 -41.24
CA GLU A 64 74.16 -78.30 -39.84
C GLU A 64 74.32 -76.87 -39.31
N GLU A 65 75.46 -76.23 -39.56
CA GLU A 65 75.69 -74.82 -39.21
C GLU A 65 74.70 -73.89 -39.93
N ALA A 66 74.48 -74.09 -41.23
CA ALA A 66 73.52 -73.30 -42.00
C ALA A 66 72.10 -73.44 -41.43
N MET A 67 71.65 -74.67 -41.18
CA MET A 67 70.34 -74.94 -40.55
C MET A 67 70.23 -74.28 -39.18
N LYS A 68 71.27 -74.35 -38.34
CA LYS A 68 71.28 -73.69 -37.03
C LYS A 68 71.23 -72.17 -37.16
N THR A 69 71.93 -71.58 -38.14
CA THR A 69 71.86 -70.13 -38.38
C THR A 69 70.51 -69.68 -38.94
N GLU A 70 69.84 -70.51 -39.74
CA GLU A 70 68.49 -70.25 -40.21
C GLU A 70 67.49 -70.29 -39.04
N GLN A 71 67.56 -71.31 -38.19
CA GLN A 71 66.75 -71.40 -36.97
C GLN A 71 66.95 -70.18 -36.06
N LEU A 72 68.20 -69.77 -35.79
CA LEU A 72 68.48 -68.58 -34.98
C LEU A 72 67.98 -67.28 -35.62
N LYS A 73 68.01 -67.18 -36.95
CA LYS A 73 67.44 -66.02 -37.66
C LYS A 73 65.92 -65.99 -37.57
N GLU A 74 65.26 -67.14 -37.72
CA GLU A 74 63.81 -67.26 -37.54
C GLU A 74 63.40 -66.91 -36.11
N GLU A 75 64.14 -67.38 -35.10
CA GLU A 75 63.95 -67.01 -33.70
C GLU A 75 64.14 -65.51 -33.49
N LEU A 76 65.22 -64.92 -34.03
CA LEU A 76 65.47 -63.48 -33.93
C LEU A 76 64.34 -62.67 -34.57
N GLN A 77 63.86 -63.09 -35.75
CA GLN A 77 62.73 -62.43 -36.42
C GLN A 77 61.43 -62.52 -35.61
N LYS A 78 61.15 -63.67 -34.98
CA LYS A 78 60.01 -63.82 -34.07
C LYS A 78 60.13 -62.87 -32.87
N MET A 79 61.31 -62.83 -32.24
CA MET A 79 61.58 -61.93 -31.11
C MET A 79 61.50 -60.44 -31.51
N GLU A 80 61.94 -60.08 -32.71
CA GLU A 80 61.81 -58.72 -33.23
C GLU A 80 60.35 -58.34 -33.48
N HIS A 81 59.55 -59.27 -34.01
CA HIS A 81 58.11 -59.08 -34.21
C HIS A 81 57.37 -58.95 -32.87
N GLU A 82 57.66 -59.81 -31.90
CA GLU A 82 57.11 -59.74 -30.54
C GLU A 82 57.52 -58.44 -29.85
N LYS A 83 58.79 -58.02 -29.96
CA LYS A 83 59.26 -56.75 -29.43
C LYS A 83 58.55 -55.56 -30.08
N ALA A 84 58.31 -55.59 -31.38
CA ALA A 84 57.55 -54.54 -32.07
C ALA A 84 56.10 -54.47 -31.57
N GLY A 85 55.46 -55.62 -31.38
CA GLY A 85 54.13 -55.73 -30.77
C GLY A 85 54.10 -55.14 -29.35
N LEU A 86 55.04 -55.56 -28.49
CA LEU A 86 55.14 -55.06 -27.12
C LEU A 86 55.41 -53.55 -27.06
N VAL A 87 56.23 -53.00 -27.95
CA VAL A 87 56.47 -51.55 -28.02
C VAL A 87 55.20 -50.81 -28.40
N GLN A 88 54.42 -51.34 -29.34
CA GLN A 88 53.13 -50.77 -29.71
C GLN A 88 52.12 -50.84 -28.55
N GLU A 89 52.05 -51.97 -27.85
CA GLU A 89 51.21 -52.14 -26.66
C GLU A 89 51.61 -51.17 -25.54
N ILE A 90 52.90 -51.04 -25.24
CA ILE A 90 53.42 -50.07 -24.26
C ILE A 90 53.06 -48.64 -24.67
N SER A 91 53.21 -48.28 -25.95
CA SER A 91 52.83 -46.96 -26.44
C SER A 91 51.34 -46.67 -26.27
N VAL A 92 50.47 -47.66 -26.53
CA VAL A 92 49.02 -47.51 -26.33
C VAL A 92 48.71 -47.40 -24.83
N MET A 93 49.34 -48.23 -24.00
CA MET A 93 49.17 -48.18 -22.54
C MET A 93 49.60 -46.84 -21.94
N GLN A 94 50.73 -46.29 -22.38
CA GLN A 94 51.20 -44.96 -21.96
C GLN A 94 50.25 -43.85 -22.41
N ALA A 95 49.70 -43.93 -23.62
CA ALA A 95 48.72 -42.98 -24.11
C ALA A 95 47.40 -43.05 -23.31
N LEU A 96 46.95 -44.26 -22.96
CA LEU A 96 45.78 -44.47 -22.11
C LEU A 96 46.01 -43.94 -20.69
N GLN A 97 47.17 -44.22 -20.09
CA GLN A 97 47.54 -43.68 -18.78
C GLN A 97 47.56 -42.15 -18.79
N SER A 98 48.17 -41.52 -19.79
CA SER A 98 48.18 -40.05 -19.91
C SER A 98 46.77 -39.48 -20.07
N LYS A 99 45.88 -40.16 -20.80
CA LYS A 99 44.47 -39.76 -20.90
C LYS A 99 43.73 -39.88 -19.56
N GLN A 100 43.94 -40.98 -18.83
CA GLN A 100 43.34 -41.18 -17.51
C GLN A 100 43.84 -40.15 -16.50
N GLU A 101 45.13 -39.85 -16.48
CA GLU A 101 45.71 -38.81 -15.61
C GLU A 101 45.10 -37.43 -15.88
N LYS A 102 44.97 -37.06 -17.16
CA LYS A 102 44.32 -35.80 -17.54
C LYS A 102 42.84 -35.75 -17.13
N ALA A 103 42.11 -36.84 -17.35
CA ALA A 103 40.71 -36.92 -16.94
C ALA A 103 40.56 -36.81 -15.41
N HIS A 104 41.45 -37.45 -14.65
CA HIS A 104 41.48 -37.33 -13.19
C HIS A 104 41.82 -35.91 -12.72
N GLN A 105 42.76 -35.23 -13.37
CA GLN A 105 43.08 -33.84 -13.06
C GLN A 105 41.88 -32.91 -13.33
N GLN A 106 41.22 -33.06 -14.47
CA GLN A 106 40.01 -32.30 -14.80
C GLN A 106 38.89 -32.55 -13.79
N LEU A 107 38.62 -33.81 -13.43
CA LEU A 107 37.64 -34.15 -12.39
C LEU A 107 37.99 -33.55 -11.03
N GLN A 108 39.28 -33.50 -10.66
CA GLN A 108 39.72 -32.86 -9.43
C GLN A 108 39.52 -31.34 -9.45
N GLU A 109 39.83 -30.69 -10.57
CA GLU A 109 39.60 -29.26 -10.77
C GLU A 109 38.12 -28.92 -10.71
N GLU A 110 37.26 -29.66 -11.41
CA GLU A 110 35.80 -29.52 -11.36
C GLU A 110 35.27 -29.74 -9.94
N HIS A 111 35.74 -30.76 -9.23
CA HIS A 111 35.36 -30.96 -7.83
C HIS A 111 35.79 -29.81 -6.92
N HIS A 112 36.97 -29.24 -7.13
CA HIS A 112 37.44 -28.08 -6.39
C HIS A 112 36.60 -26.83 -6.70
N GLN A 113 36.27 -26.60 -7.96
CA GLN A 113 35.39 -25.52 -8.40
C GLN A 113 34.00 -25.66 -7.79
N LEU A 114 33.34 -26.81 -7.96
CA LEU A 114 32.03 -27.09 -7.37
C LEU A 114 32.02 -26.97 -5.84
N LYS A 115 33.10 -27.37 -5.16
CA LYS A 115 33.23 -27.20 -3.71
C LYS A 115 33.32 -25.72 -3.32
N SER A 116 34.04 -24.92 -4.10
CA SER A 116 34.15 -23.47 -3.87
C SER A 116 32.83 -22.75 -4.13
N GLU A 117 32.13 -23.11 -5.21
CA GLU A 117 30.80 -22.60 -5.55
C GLU A 117 29.77 -22.99 -4.50
N LYS A 118 29.74 -24.26 -4.08
CA LYS A 118 28.85 -24.73 -3.01
C LYS A 118 29.09 -23.96 -1.71
N LYS A 119 30.35 -23.66 -1.37
CA LYS A 119 30.70 -22.86 -0.20
C LYS A 119 30.23 -21.41 -0.35
N ALA A 120 30.47 -20.80 -1.51
CA ALA A 120 30.03 -19.43 -1.80
C ALA A 120 28.49 -19.30 -1.76
N SER A 121 27.77 -20.23 -2.40
CA SER A 121 26.31 -20.28 -2.37
C SER A 121 25.78 -20.54 -0.96
N SER A 122 26.42 -21.42 -0.17
CA SER A 122 26.09 -21.62 1.25
C SER A 122 26.28 -20.35 2.08
N GLU A 123 27.35 -19.58 1.85
CA GLU A 123 27.61 -18.32 2.54
C GLU A 123 26.64 -17.20 2.10
N GLN A 124 26.23 -17.18 0.83
CA GLN A 124 25.20 -16.28 0.35
C GLN A 124 23.84 -16.61 0.97
N LEU A 125 23.51 -17.89 1.08
CA LEU A 125 22.24 -18.35 1.65
C LEU A 125 22.16 -18.02 3.15
N THR A 126 23.24 -18.20 3.91
CA THR A 126 23.27 -17.81 5.34
C THR A 126 23.19 -16.30 5.53
N LYS A 127 23.80 -15.50 4.65
CA LYS A 127 23.64 -14.02 4.65
C LYS A 127 22.21 -13.60 4.33
N ALA A 128 21.60 -14.23 3.33
CA ALA A 128 20.21 -13.97 2.96
C ALA A 128 19.25 -14.33 4.12
N GLU A 129 19.42 -15.49 4.75
CA GLU A 129 18.66 -15.90 5.92
C GLU A 129 18.83 -14.94 7.11
N ALA A 130 20.03 -14.44 7.35
CA ALA A 130 20.28 -13.44 8.38
C ALA A 130 19.55 -12.12 8.09
N SER A 131 19.61 -11.65 6.84
CA SER A 131 18.91 -10.43 6.41
C SER A 131 17.39 -10.57 6.48
N LEU A 132 16.85 -11.75 6.16
CA LEU A 132 15.43 -12.05 6.27
C LEU A 132 14.98 -12.01 7.74
N LYS A 133 15.75 -12.62 8.65
CA LYS A 133 15.45 -12.57 10.10
C LYS A 133 15.47 -11.15 10.65
N GLU A 134 16.38 -10.31 10.17
CA GLU A 134 16.44 -8.89 10.55
C GLU A 134 15.20 -8.14 10.03
N GLN A 135 14.81 -8.34 8.78
CA GLN A 135 13.59 -7.77 8.21
C GLN A 135 12.33 -8.25 8.96
N GLU A 136 12.22 -9.55 9.27
CA GLU A 136 11.11 -10.09 10.07
C GLU A 136 11.05 -9.44 11.47
N ALA A 137 12.19 -9.19 12.10
CA ALA A 137 12.24 -8.50 13.39
C ALA A 137 11.77 -7.04 13.27
N ILE A 138 12.14 -6.33 12.19
CA ILE A 138 11.65 -4.98 11.89
C ILE A 138 10.13 -5.00 11.67
N VAL A 139 9.64 -5.94 10.86
CA VAL A 139 8.20 -6.10 10.58
C VAL A 139 7.44 -6.36 11.88
N ARG A 140 7.94 -7.22 12.78
CA ARG A 140 7.32 -7.44 14.10
C ARG A 140 7.27 -6.17 14.95
N LYS A 141 8.35 -5.37 14.97
CA LYS A 141 8.38 -4.08 15.68
C LYS A 141 7.37 -3.08 15.10
N LEU A 142 7.28 -3.00 13.77
CA LEU A 142 6.30 -2.14 13.09
C LEU A 142 4.87 -2.59 13.39
N HIS A 143 4.58 -3.89 13.36
CA HIS A 143 3.26 -4.42 13.74
C HIS A 143 2.90 -4.08 15.20
N ALA A 144 3.84 -4.23 16.13
CA ALA A 144 3.61 -3.82 17.53
C ALA A 144 3.30 -2.32 17.63
N ARG A 145 4.07 -1.48 16.93
CA ARG A 145 3.84 -0.02 16.91
C ARG A 145 2.49 0.35 16.29
N ILE A 146 2.07 -0.33 15.22
CA ILE A 146 0.74 -0.15 14.61
C ILE A 146 -0.35 -0.51 15.62
N SER A 147 -0.21 -1.64 16.32
CA SER A 147 -1.20 -2.06 17.34
C SER A 147 -1.30 -1.08 18.51
N ASP A 148 -0.18 -0.48 18.94
CA ASP A 148 -0.17 0.54 19.98
C ASP A 148 -0.87 1.82 19.50
N LEU A 149 -0.58 2.26 18.26
CA LEU A 149 -1.22 3.44 17.65
C LEU A 149 -2.72 3.22 17.43
N GLU A 150 -3.15 2.02 17.06
CA GLU A 150 -4.58 1.67 16.96
C GLU A 150 -5.27 1.74 18.32
N ARG A 151 -4.60 1.30 19.38
CA ARG A 151 -5.11 1.42 20.75
C ARG A 151 -5.22 2.88 21.18
N GLU A 152 -4.18 3.69 20.94
CA GLU A 152 -4.20 5.13 21.21
C GLU A 152 -5.33 5.83 20.44
N LEU A 153 -5.52 5.52 19.16
CA LEU A 153 -6.62 6.05 18.36
C LEU A 153 -7.99 5.66 18.92
N LYS A 154 -8.14 4.42 19.41
CA LYS A 154 -9.39 3.95 20.02
C LYS A 154 -9.66 4.68 21.34
N GLU A 155 -8.65 4.90 22.16
CA GLU A 155 -8.75 5.67 23.39
C GLU A 155 -9.10 7.15 23.11
N GLN A 156 -8.47 7.77 22.11
CA GLN A 156 -8.78 9.13 21.69
C GLN A 156 -10.20 9.27 21.09
N ARG A 157 -10.67 8.26 20.36
CA ARG A 157 -12.07 8.23 19.89
C ARG A 157 -13.04 8.06 21.05
N ALA A 158 -12.70 7.24 22.05
CA ALA A 158 -13.50 7.08 23.26
C ALA A 158 -13.52 8.38 24.10
N SER A 159 -12.38 9.07 24.25
CA SER A 159 -12.31 10.35 24.94
C SER A 159 -13.08 11.44 24.19
N SER A 160 -12.97 11.50 22.85
CA SER A 160 -13.72 12.44 22.01
C SER A 160 -15.22 12.20 22.10
N THR A 161 -15.68 10.94 22.10
CA THR A 161 -17.11 10.63 22.25
C THR A 161 -17.61 10.96 23.66
N GLN A 162 -16.82 10.74 24.71
CA GLN A 162 -17.14 11.20 26.07
C GLN A 162 -17.21 12.73 26.17
N LEU A 163 -16.27 13.45 25.56
CA LEU A 163 -16.29 14.92 25.51
C LEU A 163 -17.50 15.45 24.75
N GLN A 164 -17.85 14.83 23.62
CA GLN A 164 -19.05 15.20 22.85
C GLN A 164 -20.34 14.92 23.63
N ALA A 165 -20.40 13.82 24.41
CA ALA A 165 -21.52 13.54 25.30
C ALA A 165 -21.62 14.56 26.44
N LYS A 166 -20.49 14.93 27.06
CA LYS A 166 -20.43 16.00 28.08
C LYS A 166 -20.87 17.33 27.51
N LEU A 167 -20.39 17.70 26.32
CA LEU A 167 -20.77 18.93 25.62
C LEU A 167 -22.29 18.96 25.39
N ARG A 168 -22.88 17.89 24.84
CA ARG A 168 -24.33 17.76 24.67
C ARG A 168 -25.10 17.86 25.98
N GLY A 169 -24.57 17.28 27.07
CA GLY A 169 -25.13 17.42 28.41
C GLY A 169 -25.14 18.87 28.86
N THR A 170 -24.01 19.57 28.78
CA THR A 170 -23.90 20.99 29.14
C THR A 170 -24.76 21.90 28.25
N GLU A 171 -24.89 21.60 26.96
CA GLU A 171 -25.78 22.33 26.05
C GLU A 171 -27.25 22.16 26.43
N GLN A 172 -27.66 20.96 26.87
CA GLN A 172 -29.00 20.71 27.38
C GLN A 172 -29.25 21.43 28.71
N GLU A 173 -28.27 21.45 29.62
CA GLU A 173 -28.36 22.19 30.87
C GLU A 173 -28.48 23.70 30.61
N VAL A 174 -27.64 24.27 29.75
CA VAL A 174 -27.73 25.68 29.35
C VAL A 174 -29.07 26.01 28.69
N LYS A 175 -29.62 25.10 27.86
CA LYS A 175 -30.96 25.28 27.29
C LYS A 175 -32.03 25.30 28.38
N ARG A 176 -31.99 24.38 29.34
CA ARG A 176 -32.91 24.35 30.48
C ARG A 176 -32.80 25.62 31.33
N GLU A 177 -31.57 26.06 31.64
CA GLU A 177 -31.35 27.30 32.37
C GLU A 177 -31.85 28.54 31.61
N LYS A 178 -31.72 28.56 30.27
CA LYS A 178 -32.30 29.63 29.44
C LYS A 178 -33.83 29.61 29.49
N GLU A 179 -34.46 28.45 29.33
CA GLU A 179 -35.92 28.32 29.44
C GLU A 179 -36.43 28.70 30.83
N GLU A 180 -35.70 28.36 31.90
CA GLU A 180 -36.02 28.78 33.27
C GLU A 180 -35.83 30.29 33.45
N ARG A 181 -34.75 30.88 32.92
CA ARG A 181 -34.54 32.33 32.93
C ARG A 181 -35.64 33.07 32.16
N GLU A 182 -36.09 32.55 31.02
CA GLU A 182 -37.21 33.12 30.26
C GLU A 182 -38.51 33.06 31.06
N LYS A 183 -38.82 31.91 31.68
CA LYS A 183 -39.99 31.78 32.58
C LYS A 183 -39.92 32.76 33.75
N LEU A 184 -38.75 32.89 34.39
CA LEU A 184 -38.55 33.83 35.48
C LEU A 184 -38.67 35.28 35.00
N ALA A 185 -38.15 35.62 33.83
CA ALA A 185 -38.29 36.94 33.24
C ALA A 185 -39.75 37.29 32.90
N GLU A 186 -40.52 36.32 32.39
CA GLU A 186 -41.96 36.45 32.16
C GLU A 186 -42.72 36.69 33.47
N GLN A 187 -42.39 35.93 34.52
CA GLN A 187 -42.95 36.12 35.87
C GLN A 187 -42.60 37.49 36.45
N LEU A 188 -41.34 37.94 36.28
CA LEU A 188 -40.88 39.26 36.73
C LEU A 188 -41.59 40.38 35.98
N LYS A 189 -41.78 40.24 34.67
CA LYS A 189 -42.54 41.18 33.84
C LYS A 189 -44.01 41.24 34.29
N GLY A 190 -44.62 40.08 34.56
CA GLY A 190 -45.97 40.00 35.12
C GLY A 190 -46.07 40.64 36.51
N ALA A 191 -45.09 40.43 37.39
CA ALA A 191 -45.02 41.07 38.70
C ALA A 191 -44.86 42.58 38.60
N MET A 192 -43.98 43.07 37.72
CA MET A 192 -43.80 44.50 37.43
C MET A 192 -45.07 45.15 36.91
N GLN A 193 -45.82 44.48 36.02
CA GLN A 193 -47.11 44.96 35.54
C GLN A 193 -48.16 45.03 36.67
N ARG A 194 -48.18 44.05 37.58
CA ARG A 194 -49.05 44.07 38.77
C ARG A 194 -48.66 45.17 39.75
N GLU A 195 -47.37 45.39 39.94
CA GLU A 195 -46.89 46.48 40.79
C GLU A 195 -47.25 47.84 40.17
N HIS A 196 -47.13 47.99 38.86
CA HIS A 196 -47.51 49.22 38.17
C HIS A 196 -49.02 49.47 38.23
N SER A 197 -49.85 48.44 38.05
CA SER A 197 -51.30 48.56 38.20
C SER A 197 -51.72 48.83 39.64
N ALA A 198 -51.03 48.23 40.63
CA ALA A 198 -51.22 48.52 42.04
C ALA A 198 -50.83 49.97 42.39
N LYS A 199 -49.69 50.46 41.90
CA LYS A 199 -49.27 51.87 42.05
C LYS A 199 -50.26 52.83 41.40
N ALA A 200 -50.76 52.52 40.21
CA ALA A 200 -51.79 53.32 39.55
C ALA A 200 -53.11 53.32 40.34
N ALA A 201 -53.51 52.18 40.92
CA ALA A 201 -54.67 52.07 41.79
C ALA A 201 -54.48 52.85 43.10
N GLU A 202 -53.30 52.76 43.71
CA GLU A 202 -52.94 53.54 44.91
C GLU A 202 -53.01 55.05 44.62
N GLN A 203 -52.53 55.49 43.47
CA GLN A 203 -52.58 56.90 43.07
C GLN A 203 -54.02 57.37 42.83
N ARG A 204 -54.86 56.55 42.19
CA ARG A 204 -56.30 56.82 42.07
C ARG A 204 -57.00 56.89 43.43
N LEU A 205 -56.62 56.01 44.36
CA LEU A 205 -57.14 56.04 45.72
C LEU A 205 -56.72 57.32 46.44
N LYS A 206 -55.45 57.73 46.34
CA LYS A 206 -54.96 59.01 46.87
C LYS A 206 -55.73 60.20 46.29
N ASP A 207 -55.96 60.22 44.97
CA ASP A 207 -56.75 61.27 44.34
C ASP A 207 -58.20 61.28 44.82
N SER A 208 -58.80 60.10 45.05
CA SER A 208 -60.16 59.98 45.58
C SER A 208 -60.26 60.43 47.04
N VAL A 209 -59.25 60.12 47.86
CA VAL A 209 -59.13 60.58 49.25
C VAL A 209 -58.95 62.10 49.27
N ALA A 210 -58.08 62.66 48.44
CA ALA A 210 -57.90 64.11 48.35
C ALA A 210 -59.19 64.84 47.89
N LYS A 211 -59.98 64.23 46.99
CA LYS A 211 -61.31 64.75 46.62
C LYS A 211 -62.29 64.69 47.79
N LEU A 212 -62.33 63.58 48.51
CA LEU A 212 -63.18 63.42 49.70
C LEU A 212 -62.77 64.40 50.80
N GLU A 213 -61.48 64.63 51.03
CA GLU A 213 -60.96 65.62 51.98
C GLU A 213 -61.36 67.05 51.60
N ARG A 214 -61.33 67.40 50.30
CA ARG A 214 -61.84 68.69 49.82
C ARG A 214 -63.35 68.80 50.04
N GLN A 215 -64.11 67.73 49.80
CA GLN A 215 -65.54 67.68 50.04
C GLN A 215 -65.87 67.83 51.53
N THR A 216 -65.21 67.09 52.42
CA THR A 216 -65.40 67.23 53.87
C THR A 216 -65.01 68.62 54.35
N ASN A 217 -63.90 69.20 53.88
CA ASN A 217 -63.55 70.58 54.22
C ASN A 217 -64.60 71.59 53.75
N SER A 218 -65.13 71.44 52.52
CA SER A 218 -66.20 72.32 52.03
C SER A 218 -67.50 72.17 52.81
N LEU A 219 -67.85 70.94 53.20
CA LEU A 219 -69.01 70.65 54.04
C LEU A 219 -68.82 71.22 55.44
N GLN A 220 -67.61 71.12 56.01
CA GLN A 220 -67.27 71.65 57.31
C GLN A 220 -67.31 73.18 57.32
N GLN A 221 -66.83 73.84 56.26
CA GLN A 221 -66.99 75.30 56.07
C GLN A 221 -68.47 75.68 55.94
N SER A 222 -69.27 74.92 55.20
CA SER A 222 -70.71 75.17 55.08
C SER A 222 -71.45 74.97 56.41
N LEU A 223 -71.03 74.00 57.22
CA LEU A 223 -71.57 73.74 58.54
C LEU A 223 -71.23 74.89 59.50
N GLN A 224 -69.97 75.36 59.49
CA GLN A 224 -69.55 76.52 60.26
C GLN A 224 -70.33 77.79 59.86
N ALA A 225 -70.50 78.03 58.56
CA ALA A 225 -71.31 79.15 58.07
C ALA A 225 -72.77 79.03 58.53
N ALA A 226 -73.36 77.84 58.47
CA ALA A 226 -74.72 77.60 58.96
C ALA A 226 -74.84 77.76 60.49
N GLU A 227 -73.83 77.37 61.26
CA GLU A 227 -73.78 77.58 62.71
C GLU A 227 -73.65 79.06 63.08
N GLU A 228 -72.84 79.83 62.36
CA GLU A 228 -72.72 81.27 62.50
C GLU A 228 -74.03 81.98 62.13
N GLU A 229 -74.68 81.55 61.04
CA GLU A 229 -75.97 82.09 60.61
C GLU A 229 -77.08 81.76 61.62
N LYS A 230 -77.08 80.55 62.19
CA LYS A 230 -77.97 80.17 63.30
C LYS A 230 -77.73 81.03 64.54
N LYS A 231 -76.47 81.29 64.92
CA LYS A 231 -76.14 82.20 66.03
C LYS A 231 -76.62 83.62 65.76
N ARG A 232 -76.47 84.11 64.53
CA ARG A 232 -76.96 85.42 64.10
C ARG A 232 -78.48 85.51 64.20
N GLN A 233 -79.20 84.50 63.73
CA GLN A 233 -80.66 84.41 63.84
C GLN A 233 -81.12 84.32 65.31
N GLN A 234 -80.40 83.57 66.16
CA GLN A 234 -80.67 83.54 67.60
C GLN A 234 -80.47 84.92 68.27
N GLY A 235 -79.42 85.64 67.89
CA GLY A 235 -79.19 87.02 68.36
C GLY A 235 -80.32 87.97 67.96
N GLN A 236 -80.76 87.92 66.70
CA GLN A 236 -81.90 88.70 66.21
C GLN A 236 -83.21 88.37 66.95
N LEU A 237 -83.43 87.09 67.28
CA LEU A 237 -84.59 86.66 68.05
C LEU A 237 -84.55 87.19 69.50
N GLN A 238 -83.37 87.22 70.13
CA GLN A 238 -83.20 87.80 71.47
C GLN A 238 -83.43 89.32 71.46
N GLU A 239 -82.91 90.04 70.46
CA GLU A 239 -83.18 91.46 70.28
C GLU A 239 -84.68 91.74 70.06
N ALA A 240 -85.37 90.92 69.26
CA ALA A 240 -86.80 91.04 69.04
C ALA A 240 -87.60 90.82 70.33
N LYS A 241 -87.24 89.81 71.14
CA LYS A 241 -87.86 89.57 72.47
C LYS A 241 -87.63 90.74 73.44
N ALA A 242 -86.41 91.29 73.48
CA ALA A 242 -86.10 92.45 74.31
C ALA A 242 -86.88 93.70 73.89
N ARG A 243 -87.12 93.88 72.58
CA ARG A 243 -87.99 94.94 72.04
C ARG A 243 -89.45 94.72 72.42
N GLU A 244 -89.93 93.49 72.36
CA GLU A 244 -91.30 93.14 72.78
C GLU A 244 -91.52 93.41 74.27
N GLU A 245 -90.57 93.03 75.15
CA GLU A 245 -90.64 93.31 76.59
C GLU A 245 -90.64 94.82 76.89
N LYS A 246 -89.83 95.62 76.18
CA LYS A 246 -89.85 97.09 76.30
C LYS A 246 -91.20 97.69 75.91
N LEU A 247 -91.76 97.29 74.77
CA LEU A 247 -93.08 97.75 74.33
C LEU A 247 -94.18 97.33 75.31
N ARG A 248 -94.05 96.17 75.96
CA ARG A 248 -94.99 95.72 77.00
C ARG A 248 -94.91 96.54 78.28
N ALA A 249 -93.70 96.99 78.66
CA ALA A 249 -93.51 97.88 79.80
C ALA A 249 -94.08 99.28 79.52
N GLU A 250 -93.84 99.83 78.33
CA GLU A 250 -94.39 101.12 77.89
C GLU A 250 -95.93 101.08 77.81
N ALA A 251 -96.52 99.97 77.34
CA ALA A 251 -97.97 99.77 77.33
C ALA A 251 -98.58 99.67 78.76
N SER A 252 -97.84 99.08 79.69
CA SER A 252 -98.22 99.01 81.12
C SER A 252 -98.22 100.38 81.80
N GLU A 253 -97.21 101.22 81.53
CA GLU A 253 -97.14 102.60 82.03
C GLU A 253 -98.26 103.47 81.44
N ALA A 254 -98.55 103.33 80.14
CA ALA A 254 -99.67 104.02 79.49
C ALA A 254 -101.03 103.67 80.14
N ALA A 255 -101.26 102.39 80.49
CA ALA A 255 -102.49 101.94 81.15
C ALA A 255 -102.62 102.43 82.62
N GLN A 256 -101.51 102.66 83.33
CA GLN A 256 -101.54 103.29 84.65
C GLN A 256 -101.83 104.79 84.57
N ASN A 257 -101.28 105.46 83.56
CA ASN A 257 -101.54 106.88 83.31
C ASN A 257 -103.02 107.12 82.93
N GLU A 258 -103.65 106.23 82.16
CA GLU A 258 -105.08 106.36 81.81
C GLU A 258 -106.03 106.33 83.04
N LYS A 259 -105.69 105.56 84.08
CA LYS A 259 -106.46 105.52 85.34
C LYS A 259 -106.29 106.76 86.21
N SER A 260 -105.21 107.52 86.05
CA SER A 260 -105.01 108.79 86.79
C SER A 260 -105.77 109.95 86.13
N TRP A 261 -105.97 109.92 84.81
CA TRP A 261 -106.78 110.91 84.08
C TRP A 261 -108.30 110.78 84.35
N GLN A 262 -108.82 109.57 84.56
CA GLN A 262 -110.25 109.38 84.87
C GLN A 262 -110.68 109.97 86.24
N ARG A 263 -109.80 109.96 87.25
CA ARG A 263 -110.11 110.53 88.59
C ARG A 263 -110.02 112.07 88.63
N LEU A 264 -109.34 112.67 87.67
CA LEU A 264 -109.19 114.13 87.56
C LEU A 264 -110.36 114.77 86.77
N ALA A 265 -111.01 114.01 85.89
CA ALA A 265 -112.15 114.45 85.07
C ALA A 265 -113.46 114.64 85.87
N GLU A 266 -113.73 113.80 86.88
CA GLU A 266 -114.97 113.90 87.69
C GLU A 266 -114.98 115.15 88.60
N LYS A 267 -113.81 115.62 89.06
CA LYS A 267 -113.69 116.83 89.90
C LYS A 267 -113.78 118.15 89.11
N ARG A 268 -113.60 118.11 87.79
CA ARG A 268 -113.67 119.31 86.94
C ARG A 268 -115.05 119.57 86.36
N ASN A 269 -115.96 118.59 86.39
CA ASN A 269 -117.35 118.75 85.93
C ASN A 269 -118.27 119.50 86.93
N GLU A 270 -117.88 119.66 88.20
CA GLU A 270 -118.65 120.45 89.18
C GLU A 270 -118.25 121.94 89.22
N GLU A 271 -117.09 122.31 88.65
CA GLU A 271 -116.60 123.71 88.58
C GLU A 271 -117.00 124.42 87.26
N ILE A 272 -117.37 123.66 86.21
CA ILE A 272 -117.68 124.22 84.88
C ILE A 272 -119.10 124.81 84.79
N SER A 273 -120.09 124.34 85.56
CA SER A 273 -121.44 124.96 85.57
C SER A 273 -121.52 126.26 86.39
N ARG A 274 -120.43 126.71 87.03
CA ARG A 274 -120.38 127.96 87.82
C ARG A 274 -119.63 129.11 87.12
N LEU A 275 -119.08 128.91 85.92
CA LEU A 275 -118.23 129.90 85.24
C LEU A 275 -118.68 130.30 83.82
N GLU A 276 -119.92 130.01 83.43
CA GLU A 276 -120.54 130.54 82.19
C GLU A 276 -121.24 131.90 82.38
N ILE A 277 -121.13 132.53 83.57
CA ILE A 277 -121.59 133.91 83.85
C ILE A 277 -120.41 134.82 84.21
N SER A 278 -119.34 134.75 83.44
CA SER A 278 -118.35 135.84 83.37
C SER A 278 -117.59 135.74 82.05
N LEU A 279 -118.12 136.37 81.00
CA LEU A 279 -117.62 137.68 80.51
C LEU A 279 -116.40 137.44 79.61
N LEU A 280 -116.56 137.33 78.29
CA LEU A 280 -116.79 138.48 77.39
C LEU A 280 -115.74 139.57 77.63
N GLU A 281 -114.51 139.40 77.13
CA GLU A 281 -113.67 140.44 76.52
C GLU A 281 -112.23 139.93 76.28
N ALA A 282 -111.77 140.14 75.03
CA ALA A 282 -110.38 140.27 74.58
C ALA A 282 -109.47 139.01 74.62
N SER A 283 -108.64 138.70 73.63
CA SER A 283 -108.34 139.28 72.31
C SER A 283 -107.34 138.34 71.58
N GLU A 284 -107.37 138.40 70.25
CA GLU A 284 -106.45 137.85 69.22
C GLU A 284 -104.96 138.26 69.45
N LEU A 285 -103.88 137.80 68.80
CA LEU A 285 -103.53 137.00 67.61
C LEU A 285 -101.98 136.78 67.67
N GLY A 286 -101.38 135.84 66.93
CA GLY A 286 -99.92 135.85 66.70
C GLY A 286 -99.32 134.63 65.99
N GLU A 287 -99.30 134.65 64.65
CA GLU A 287 -98.74 133.65 63.73
C GLU A 287 -97.21 133.78 63.46
N GLN A 288 -96.57 132.62 63.15
CA GLN A 288 -95.55 132.35 62.08
C GLN A 288 -94.17 133.06 62.14
N LEU A 289 -92.99 132.55 61.72
CA LEU A 289 -92.45 131.52 60.80
C LEU A 289 -90.93 131.35 61.18
N GLN A 290 -90.08 130.42 60.70
CA GLN A 290 -89.55 130.33 59.33
C GLN A 290 -88.47 129.22 59.26
N ALA A 291 -88.49 128.46 58.17
CA ALA A 291 -87.45 127.54 57.73
C ALA A 291 -86.53 128.18 56.66
N GLU A 292 -85.38 127.53 56.44
CA GLU A 292 -84.53 127.48 55.22
C GLU A 292 -83.07 127.84 55.49
N LEU A 293 -82.15 126.89 55.26
CA LEU A 293 -80.94 127.18 54.47
C LEU A 293 -80.19 125.88 54.08
N ASN A 294 -80.38 125.47 52.83
CA ASN A 294 -79.57 124.50 52.10
C ASN A 294 -79.03 125.20 50.84
N SER A 295 -77.73 125.13 50.58
CA SER A 295 -77.06 125.06 49.25
C SER A 295 -75.54 125.27 49.45
N ALA A 296 -74.59 124.78 48.66
CA ALA A 296 -74.45 123.65 47.76
C ALA A 296 -72.93 123.51 47.48
N LYS A 297 -72.48 122.31 47.11
CA LYS A 297 -71.12 122.02 46.62
C LYS A 297 -70.90 122.52 45.19
N LYS A 298 -69.76 123.15 44.91
CA LYS A 298 -68.73 122.73 43.93
C LYS A 298 -67.70 123.83 43.67
N GLU A 299 -66.42 123.51 43.81
CA GLU A 299 -65.34 123.67 42.82
C GLU A 299 -63.97 123.25 43.42
N ALA A 300 -63.24 122.36 42.73
CA ALA A 300 -61.77 122.39 42.54
C ALA A 300 -61.21 121.00 42.18
N ALA A 301 -60.81 120.85 40.90
CA ALA A 301 -59.89 119.81 40.42
C ALA A 301 -59.03 120.37 39.27
N ALA A 302 -57.70 120.37 39.44
CA ALA A 302 -56.64 120.29 38.42
C ALA A 302 -55.27 120.35 39.16
N ALA A 303 -54.52 119.24 39.27
CA ALA A 303 -53.48 118.71 38.36
C ALA A 303 -52.07 119.28 38.70
N ARG A 304 -51.12 118.48 39.20
CA ARG A 304 -50.21 117.53 38.50
C ARG A 304 -49.25 118.23 37.53
N GLU A 305 -48.17 118.80 38.08
CA GLU A 305 -46.95 119.14 37.32
C GLU A 305 -45.79 119.30 38.31
N ASN A 306 -45.11 118.18 38.66
CA ASN A 306 -43.77 118.12 39.29
C ASN A 306 -43.32 116.68 39.65
N TYR A 307 -43.74 115.64 38.92
CA TYR A 307 -43.29 114.25 39.16
C TYR A 307 -42.71 113.55 37.91
N GLU A 308 -42.58 114.26 36.78
CA GLU A 308 -42.18 113.65 35.50
C GLU A 308 -40.68 113.79 35.15
N SER A 309 -39.87 114.52 35.93
CA SER A 309 -38.45 114.76 35.58
C SER A 309 -37.42 113.84 36.25
N GLU A 310 -37.81 112.95 37.18
CA GLU A 310 -36.87 111.97 37.79
C GLU A 310 -37.10 110.52 37.36
N GLN A 311 -38.24 110.19 36.73
CA GLN A 311 -38.54 108.81 36.31
C GLN A 311 -37.92 108.41 34.96
N ALA A 312 -37.38 109.37 34.20
CA ALA A 312 -36.85 109.15 32.84
C ALA A 312 -35.33 108.82 32.79
N SER A 313 -34.57 109.02 33.87
CA SER A 313 -33.13 108.68 33.95
C SER A 313 -32.88 107.28 34.52
N ALA A 314 -33.78 106.76 35.37
CA ALA A 314 -33.71 105.39 35.90
C ALA A 314 -34.06 104.30 34.87
N VAL A 315 -34.95 104.60 33.92
CA VAL A 315 -35.40 103.63 32.88
C VAL A 315 -34.31 103.38 31.82
N LYS A 316 -33.47 104.37 31.50
CA LYS A 316 -32.40 104.22 30.49
C LYS A 316 -31.23 103.35 30.97
N LEU A 317 -30.83 103.47 32.26
CA LEU A 317 -29.79 102.63 32.85
C LEU A 317 -30.25 101.17 33.07
N VAL A 318 -31.54 100.95 33.35
CA VAL A 318 -32.12 99.60 33.46
C VAL A 318 -32.24 98.95 32.07
N GLN A 319 -32.64 99.69 31.03
CA GLN A 319 -32.71 99.18 29.66
C GLN A 319 -31.33 98.84 29.07
N GLU A 320 -30.29 99.63 29.36
CA GLU A 320 -28.91 99.31 28.95
C GLU A 320 -28.35 98.10 29.71
N ALA A 321 -28.62 97.98 31.02
CA ALA A 321 -28.20 96.83 31.82
C ALA A 321 -28.95 95.53 31.43
N GLU A 322 -30.23 95.60 31.06
CA GLU A 322 -31.00 94.48 30.55
C GLU A 322 -30.57 94.08 29.13
N PHE A 323 -30.24 95.05 28.27
CA PHE A 323 -29.70 94.80 26.93
C PHE A 323 -28.33 94.10 26.98
N PHE A 324 -27.39 94.57 27.81
CA PHE A 324 -26.11 93.87 27.97
C PHE A 324 -26.25 92.50 28.63
N LYS A 325 -27.24 92.29 29.51
CA LYS A 325 -27.58 90.96 30.05
C LYS A 325 -28.17 90.04 28.98
N SER A 326 -29.05 90.53 28.11
CA SER A 326 -29.60 89.73 27.01
C SER A 326 -28.53 89.38 25.99
N GLU A 327 -27.60 90.30 25.69
CA GLU A 327 -26.47 90.04 24.79
C GLU A 327 -25.48 89.05 25.42
N LEU A 328 -25.16 89.17 26.72
CA LEU A 328 -24.33 88.19 27.44
C LEU A 328 -24.99 86.82 27.55
N ASN A 329 -26.31 86.77 27.77
CA ASN A 329 -27.05 85.51 27.82
C ASN A 329 -27.15 84.87 26.43
N ARG A 330 -27.34 85.66 25.38
CA ARG A 330 -27.31 85.19 23.99
C ARG A 330 -25.93 84.64 23.63
N ILE A 331 -24.86 85.36 23.94
CA ILE A 331 -23.48 84.88 23.71
C ILE A 331 -23.19 83.64 24.55
N ARG A 332 -23.64 83.56 25.81
CA ARG A 332 -23.53 82.34 26.62
C ARG A 332 -24.27 81.17 26.00
N GLN A 333 -25.48 81.39 25.52
CA GLN A 333 -26.32 80.35 24.93
C GLN A 333 -25.75 79.91 23.57
N GLU A 334 -25.21 80.82 22.76
CA GLU A 334 -24.43 80.51 21.56
C GLU A 334 -23.14 79.74 21.90
N HIS A 335 -22.44 80.11 22.97
CA HIS A 335 -21.26 79.38 23.47
C HIS A 335 -21.61 77.98 24.00
N GLU A 336 -22.73 77.84 24.69
CA GLU A 336 -23.21 76.58 25.26
C GLU A 336 -23.72 75.65 24.14
N ASN A 337 -24.42 76.18 23.15
CA ASN A 337 -24.84 75.47 21.95
C ASN A 337 -23.63 75.03 21.10
N THR A 338 -22.62 75.90 20.94
CA THR A 338 -21.39 75.52 20.23
C THR A 338 -20.60 74.47 21.01
N LEU A 339 -20.52 74.55 22.34
CA LEU A 339 -19.92 73.51 23.18
C LEU A 339 -20.65 72.16 23.07
N GLN A 340 -21.99 72.18 23.06
CA GLN A 340 -22.81 70.98 22.90
C GLN A 340 -22.63 70.39 21.50
N SER A 341 -22.61 71.20 20.45
CA SER A 341 -22.36 70.75 19.07
C SER A 341 -20.92 70.21 18.86
N ALA A 342 -19.93 70.80 19.54
CA ALA A 342 -18.56 70.29 19.58
C ALA A 342 -18.47 68.98 20.37
N GLY A 343 -19.26 68.84 21.44
CA GLY A 343 -19.40 67.60 22.20
C GLY A 343 -20.05 66.47 21.40
N THR A 344 -21.11 66.74 20.64
CA THR A 344 -21.77 65.74 19.78
C THR A 344 -20.87 65.32 18.63
N THR A 345 -20.19 66.25 17.97
CA THR A 345 -19.23 65.94 16.90
C THR A 345 -17.99 65.20 17.41
N ALA A 346 -17.53 65.48 18.64
CA ALA A 346 -16.46 64.70 19.28
C ALA A 346 -16.91 63.27 19.60
N GLN A 347 -18.15 63.07 20.06
CA GLN A 347 -18.72 61.74 20.28
C GLN A 347 -18.91 60.97 18.97
N GLU A 348 -19.38 61.62 17.90
CA GLU A 348 -19.48 61.02 16.57
C GLU A 348 -18.12 60.65 16.00
N ASN A 349 -17.10 61.51 16.13
CA ASN A 349 -15.73 61.18 15.74
C ASN A 349 -15.16 60.02 16.56
N ALA A 350 -15.46 59.93 17.85
CA ALA A 350 -15.03 58.81 18.69
C ALA A 350 -15.69 57.50 18.23
N ARG A 351 -17.00 57.52 17.94
CA ARG A 351 -17.73 56.36 17.40
C ARG A 351 -17.20 55.93 16.03
N LEU A 352 -16.95 56.86 15.13
CA LEU A 352 -16.38 56.56 13.80
C LEU A 352 -14.96 56.00 13.93
N ARG A 353 -14.14 56.50 14.86
CA ARG A 353 -12.81 55.92 15.14
C ARG A 353 -12.92 54.50 15.68
N GLU A 354 -13.84 54.22 16.59
CA GLU A 354 -14.10 52.86 17.08
C GLU A 354 -14.60 51.94 15.95
N GLU A 355 -15.47 52.42 15.06
CA GLU A 355 -15.91 51.64 13.88
C GLU A 355 -14.77 51.38 12.90
N VAL A 356 -13.94 52.38 12.59
CA VAL A 356 -12.76 52.20 11.75
C VAL A 356 -11.78 51.22 12.37
N GLN A 357 -11.58 51.29 13.70
CA GLN A 357 -10.72 50.35 14.41
C GLN A 357 -11.29 48.93 14.37
N ARG A 358 -12.59 48.76 14.63
CA ARG A 358 -13.27 47.46 14.51
C ARG A 358 -13.22 46.89 13.10
N LEU A 359 -13.39 47.72 12.09
CA LEU A 359 -13.29 47.30 10.68
C LEU A 359 -11.84 46.94 10.32
N GLY A 360 -10.86 47.68 10.85
CA GLY A 360 -9.44 47.38 10.71
C GLY A 360 -9.07 46.03 11.33
N ASP A 361 -9.47 45.79 12.58
CA ASP A 361 -9.26 44.51 13.27
C ASP A 361 -9.89 43.36 12.47
N LYS A 362 -11.11 43.56 11.96
CA LYS A 362 -11.80 42.56 11.14
C LYS A 362 -11.14 42.31 9.79
N LEU A 363 -10.55 43.33 9.18
CA LEU A 363 -9.72 43.20 7.99
C LEU A 363 -8.48 42.35 8.27
N THR A 364 -7.80 42.60 9.40
CA THR A 364 -6.62 41.80 9.79
C THR A 364 -6.97 40.35 10.11
N GLU A 365 -8.13 40.09 10.73
CA GLU A 365 -8.65 38.73 10.94
C GLU A 365 -8.90 38.02 9.60
N LEU A 366 -9.58 38.69 8.66
CA LEU A 366 -9.84 38.15 7.33
C LEU A 366 -8.55 37.92 6.52
N GLU A 367 -7.55 38.81 6.64
CA GLU A 367 -6.24 38.63 6.03
C GLU A 367 -5.50 37.41 6.60
N GLN A 368 -5.57 37.18 7.91
CA GLN A 368 -5.02 35.98 8.55
C GLN A 368 -5.75 34.71 8.12
N GLU A 369 -7.08 34.74 8.01
CA GLU A 369 -7.87 33.62 7.49
C GLU A 369 -7.49 33.30 6.05
N LEU A 370 -7.36 34.32 5.18
CA LEU A 370 -6.91 34.14 3.79
C LEU A 370 -5.50 33.56 3.71
N GLN A 371 -4.57 34.00 4.55
CA GLN A 371 -3.23 33.41 4.64
C GLN A 371 -3.30 31.93 5.07
N GLY A 372 -4.18 31.60 6.02
CA GLY A 372 -4.44 30.21 6.42
C GLY A 372 -4.97 29.36 5.27
N TYR A 373 -5.90 29.89 4.46
CA TYR A 373 -6.41 29.19 3.28
C TYR A 373 -5.35 28.98 2.20
N VAL A 374 -4.48 29.98 1.97
CA VAL A 374 -3.36 29.86 1.02
C VAL A 374 -2.37 28.80 1.48
N ALA A 375 -1.98 28.80 2.76
CA ALA A 375 -1.08 27.79 3.31
C ALA A 375 -1.68 26.38 3.21
N LEU A 376 -2.98 26.23 3.49
CA LEU A 376 -3.68 24.95 3.34
C LEU A 376 -3.71 24.49 1.88
N ALA A 377 -3.92 25.40 0.92
CA ALA A 377 -3.90 25.09 -0.50
C ALA A 377 -2.51 24.67 -0.98
N GLU A 378 -1.44 25.33 -0.51
CA GLU A 378 -0.06 24.94 -0.80
C GLU A 378 0.28 23.56 -0.21
N GLU A 379 -0.16 23.26 1.01
CA GLU A 379 0.03 21.95 1.63
C GLU A 379 -0.71 20.82 0.88
N GLN A 380 -1.93 21.11 0.39
CA GLN A 380 -2.69 20.19 -0.45
C GLN A 380 -2.00 19.95 -1.80
N GLU A 381 -1.49 20.99 -2.44
CA GLU A 381 -0.77 20.88 -3.71
C GLU A 381 0.54 20.11 -3.55
N ASN A 382 1.29 20.36 -2.47
CA ASN A 382 2.49 19.60 -2.14
C ASN A 382 2.17 18.12 -1.88
N SER A 383 1.05 17.84 -1.21
CA SER A 383 0.57 16.47 -0.98
C SER A 383 0.18 15.78 -2.29
N ARG A 384 -0.46 16.51 -3.22
CA ARG A 384 -0.80 16.03 -4.56
C ARG A 384 0.44 15.70 -5.37
N LEU A 385 1.41 16.61 -5.43
CA LEU A 385 2.68 16.40 -6.12
C LEU A 385 3.48 15.23 -5.52
N ALA A 386 3.46 15.07 -4.19
CA ALA A 386 4.08 13.92 -3.53
C ALA A 386 3.37 12.59 -3.90
N ALA A 387 2.04 12.60 -4.02
CA ALA A 387 1.28 11.44 -4.48
C ALA A 387 1.58 11.11 -5.96
N GLU A 388 1.65 12.12 -6.83
CA GLU A 388 2.01 11.93 -8.25
C GLU A 388 3.43 11.37 -8.41
N ARG A 389 4.40 11.85 -7.61
CA ARG A 389 5.77 11.28 -7.61
C ARG A 389 5.79 9.82 -7.19
N ARG A 390 5.08 9.48 -6.11
CA ARG A 390 4.96 8.06 -5.70
C ARG A 390 4.32 7.25 -6.81
N GLU A 391 3.24 7.72 -7.43
CA GLU A 391 2.60 7.01 -8.54
C GLU A 391 3.57 6.79 -9.70
N GLN A 392 4.39 7.79 -10.05
CA GLN A 392 5.43 7.64 -11.08
C GLN A 392 6.49 6.60 -10.69
N GLU A 393 6.96 6.60 -9.43
CA GLU A 393 7.88 5.60 -8.91
C GLU A 393 7.28 4.19 -9.00
N TRP A 394 6.03 4.02 -8.57
CA TRP A 394 5.30 2.74 -8.68
C TRP A 394 5.12 2.31 -10.14
N ARG A 395 4.82 3.24 -11.05
CA ARG A 395 4.72 2.94 -12.50
C ARG A 395 6.06 2.51 -13.07
N GLN A 396 7.17 3.13 -12.66
CA GLN A 396 8.51 2.72 -13.09
C GLN A 396 8.86 1.33 -12.55
N GLN A 397 8.58 1.06 -11.28
CA GLN A 397 8.80 -0.26 -10.68
C GLN A 397 7.93 -1.35 -11.34
N LEU A 398 6.68 -1.03 -11.67
CA LEU A 398 5.81 -1.95 -12.40
C LEU A 398 6.37 -2.21 -13.80
N ALA A 399 6.80 -1.17 -14.52
CA ALA A 399 7.38 -1.33 -15.86
C ALA A 399 8.68 -2.16 -15.84
N SER A 400 9.55 -1.99 -14.84
CA SER A 400 10.75 -2.83 -14.70
C SER A 400 10.37 -4.28 -14.37
N ALA A 401 9.39 -4.50 -13.49
CA ALA A 401 8.91 -5.84 -13.17
C ALA A 401 8.25 -6.53 -14.39
N GLU A 402 7.50 -5.79 -15.21
CA GLU A 402 6.95 -6.29 -16.47
C GLU A 402 8.05 -6.68 -17.46
N GLN A 403 9.11 -5.88 -17.59
CA GLN A 403 10.28 -6.22 -18.42
C GLN A 403 10.98 -7.48 -17.91
N GLU A 404 11.18 -7.61 -16.60
CA GLU A 404 11.73 -8.82 -16.00
C GLU A 404 10.84 -10.03 -16.30
N LEU A 405 9.52 -9.94 -16.14
CA LEU A 405 8.59 -11.02 -16.47
C LEU A 405 8.64 -11.41 -17.95
N VAL A 406 8.80 -10.45 -18.87
CA VAL A 406 9.01 -10.74 -20.29
C VAL A 406 10.31 -11.51 -20.49
N SER A 407 11.42 -11.09 -19.87
CA SER A 407 12.68 -11.81 -19.96
C SER A 407 12.58 -13.23 -19.40
N TRP A 408 11.85 -13.42 -18.29
CA TRP A 408 11.59 -14.76 -17.74
C TRP A 408 10.79 -15.63 -18.70
N ARG A 409 9.76 -15.08 -19.35
CA ARG A 409 8.98 -15.81 -20.37
C ARG A 409 9.82 -16.19 -21.59
N GLU A 410 10.73 -15.32 -22.01
CA GLU A 410 11.67 -15.62 -23.10
C GLU A 410 12.62 -16.76 -22.70
N THR A 411 13.16 -16.72 -21.47
CA THR A 411 14.01 -17.82 -20.97
C THR A 411 13.24 -19.12 -20.81
N GLU A 412 11.98 -19.08 -20.35
CA GLU A 412 11.11 -20.25 -20.25
C GLU A 412 10.82 -20.84 -21.63
N ALA A 413 10.52 -20.01 -22.62
CA ALA A 413 10.29 -20.45 -24.00
C ALA A 413 11.55 -21.08 -24.60
N GLU A 414 12.73 -20.51 -24.35
CA GLU A 414 14.00 -21.08 -24.82
C GLU A 414 14.30 -22.43 -24.15
N LEU A 415 14.06 -22.55 -22.83
CA LEU A 415 14.21 -23.83 -22.12
C LEU A 415 13.20 -24.88 -22.64
N GLN A 416 11.97 -24.48 -22.93
CA GLN A 416 10.97 -25.36 -23.55
C GLN A 416 11.41 -25.83 -24.94
N ARG A 417 12.00 -24.94 -25.76
CA ARG A 417 12.56 -25.28 -27.07
C ARG A 417 13.71 -26.27 -26.94
N GLN A 418 14.65 -26.04 -26.02
CA GLN A 418 15.75 -26.97 -25.75
C GLN A 418 15.25 -28.32 -25.27
N LEU A 419 14.22 -28.35 -24.43
CA LEU A 419 13.61 -29.59 -23.94
C LEU A 419 12.92 -30.36 -25.08
N GLN A 420 12.24 -29.67 -26.00
CA GLN A 420 11.67 -30.30 -27.21
C GLN A 420 12.76 -30.84 -28.14
N GLU A 421 13.84 -30.09 -28.37
CA GLU A 421 14.99 -30.56 -29.16
C GLU A 421 15.62 -31.80 -28.53
N TRP A 422 15.80 -31.82 -27.20
CA TRP A 422 16.33 -32.97 -26.49
C TRP A 422 15.39 -34.18 -26.57
N GLN A 423 14.07 -33.98 -26.45
CA GLN A 423 13.09 -35.05 -26.66
C GLN A 423 13.14 -35.61 -28.09
N GLN A 424 13.27 -34.75 -29.11
CA GLN A 424 13.42 -35.19 -30.49
C GLN A 424 14.73 -35.97 -30.69
N GLN A 425 15.83 -35.53 -30.09
CA GLN A 425 17.10 -36.25 -30.12
C GLN A 425 17.02 -37.61 -29.42
N CYS A 426 16.34 -37.69 -28.27
CA CYS A 426 16.08 -38.96 -27.60
C CYS A 426 15.18 -39.88 -28.43
N ALA A 427 14.15 -39.35 -29.09
CA ALA A 427 13.28 -40.12 -29.98
C ALA A 427 14.04 -40.65 -31.21
N ALA A 428 14.81 -39.79 -31.88
CA ALA A 428 15.66 -40.18 -33.02
C ALA A 428 16.73 -41.19 -32.61
N GLY A 429 17.35 -41.02 -31.43
CA GLY A 429 18.27 -42.01 -30.87
C GLY A 429 17.58 -43.34 -30.57
N GLY A 430 16.33 -43.31 -30.07
CA GLY A 430 15.51 -44.50 -29.87
C GLY A 430 15.17 -45.23 -31.17
N GLU A 431 14.80 -44.50 -32.23
CA GLU A 431 14.57 -45.05 -33.57
C GLU A 431 15.84 -45.67 -34.14
N GLN A 432 17.00 -44.99 -34.02
CA GLN A 432 18.29 -45.54 -34.43
C GLN A 432 18.64 -46.84 -33.70
N VAL A 433 18.37 -46.93 -32.40
CA VAL A 433 18.58 -48.16 -31.63
C VAL A 433 17.63 -49.27 -32.09
N MET A 434 16.36 -48.94 -32.37
CA MET A 434 15.39 -49.90 -32.93
C MET A 434 15.86 -50.42 -34.29
N ASP A 435 16.28 -49.53 -35.20
CA ASP A 435 16.77 -49.88 -36.52
C ASP A 435 18.02 -50.77 -36.44
N LEU A 436 19.01 -50.38 -35.63
CA LEU A 436 20.20 -51.19 -35.39
C LEU A 436 19.82 -52.56 -34.80
N SER A 437 18.89 -52.61 -33.85
CA SER A 437 18.43 -53.87 -33.26
C SER A 437 17.73 -54.78 -34.28
N SER A 438 16.98 -54.21 -35.23
CA SER A 438 16.37 -54.95 -36.34
C SER A 438 17.44 -55.50 -37.28
N GLN A 439 18.42 -54.66 -37.66
CA GLN A 439 19.54 -55.08 -38.49
C GLN A 439 20.37 -56.19 -37.81
N TYR A 440 20.63 -56.09 -36.50
CA TYR A 440 21.29 -57.14 -35.73
C TYR A 440 20.48 -58.43 -35.73
N ARG A 441 19.15 -58.37 -35.57
CA ARG A 441 18.28 -59.55 -35.61
C ARG A 441 18.31 -60.21 -36.99
N GLU A 442 18.21 -59.43 -38.06
CA GLU A 442 18.30 -59.93 -39.44
C GLU A 442 19.66 -60.59 -39.71
N LEU A 443 20.75 -60.00 -39.22
CA LEU A 443 22.10 -60.59 -39.33
C LEU A 443 22.20 -61.89 -38.53
N GLU A 444 21.62 -61.96 -37.33
CA GLU A 444 21.62 -63.20 -36.53
C GLU A 444 20.81 -64.31 -37.22
N GLU A 445 19.66 -63.98 -37.82
CA GLU A 445 18.89 -64.93 -38.62
C GLU A 445 19.64 -65.40 -39.87
N GLN A 446 20.34 -64.48 -40.57
CA GLN A 446 21.18 -64.84 -41.71
C GLN A 446 22.33 -65.76 -41.30
N LYS A 447 22.98 -65.46 -40.17
CA LYS A 447 24.03 -66.30 -39.59
C LYS A 447 23.50 -67.68 -39.24
N GLN A 448 22.34 -67.78 -38.59
CA GLN A 448 21.71 -69.07 -38.28
C GLN A 448 21.40 -69.87 -39.55
N ARG A 449 20.84 -69.24 -40.60
CA ARG A 449 20.61 -69.91 -41.89
C ARG A 449 21.89 -70.41 -42.53
N LEU A 450 22.97 -69.62 -42.46
CA LEU A 450 24.28 -70.05 -42.96
C LEU A 450 24.87 -71.21 -42.14
N GLU A 451 24.69 -71.20 -40.82
CA GLU A 451 25.08 -72.30 -39.94
C GLU A 451 24.31 -73.58 -40.26
N GLU A 452 22.99 -73.49 -40.48
CA GLU A 452 22.15 -74.62 -40.93
C GLU A 452 22.60 -75.15 -42.29
N GLN A 453 22.85 -74.26 -43.26
CA GLN A 453 23.37 -74.66 -44.58
C GLN A 453 24.74 -75.34 -44.48
N LEU A 454 25.63 -74.83 -43.61
CA LEU A 454 26.93 -75.47 -43.36
C LEU A 454 26.78 -76.84 -42.70
N GLN A 455 25.82 -77.01 -41.79
CA GLN A 455 25.49 -78.31 -41.20
C GLN A 455 24.94 -79.28 -42.25
N GLU A 456 24.04 -78.84 -43.13
CA GLU A 456 23.51 -79.66 -44.22
C GLU A 456 24.62 -80.08 -45.18
N ILE A 457 25.49 -79.14 -45.59
CA ILE A 457 26.64 -79.44 -46.45
C ILE A 457 27.59 -80.42 -45.76
N SER A 458 27.88 -80.20 -44.48
CA SER A 458 28.74 -81.10 -43.69
C SER A 458 28.16 -82.51 -43.60
N GLY A 459 26.85 -82.63 -43.31
CA GLY A 459 26.15 -83.92 -43.31
C GLY A 459 26.14 -84.59 -44.68
N SER A 460 25.94 -83.83 -45.77
CA SER A 460 26.01 -84.36 -47.13
C SER A 460 27.42 -84.84 -47.49
N TYR A 461 28.46 -84.13 -47.04
CA TYR A 461 29.85 -84.52 -47.23
C TYR A 461 30.19 -85.79 -46.44
N GLU A 462 29.68 -85.93 -45.22
CA GLU A 462 29.81 -87.16 -44.44
C GLU A 462 29.20 -88.36 -45.17
N VAL A 463 27.97 -88.23 -45.67
CA VAL A 463 27.29 -89.28 -46.44
C VAL A 463 28.09 -89.65 -47.69
N VAL A 464 28.48 -88.67 -48.52
CA VAL A 464 29.27 -88.93 -49.73
C VAL A 464 30.62 -89.56 -49.40
N SER A 465 31.27 -89.15 -48.31
CA SER A 465 32.51 -89.77 -47.82
C SER A 465 32.30 -91.23 -47.39
N HIS A 466 31.18 -91.54 -46.74
CA HIS A 466 30.80 -92.91 -46.39
C HIS A 466 30.49 -93.75 -47.64
N GLU A 467 29.69 -93.23 -48.57
CA GLU A 467 29.38 -93.88 -49.85
C GLU A 467 30.64 -94.13 -50.68
N TYR A 468 31.56 -93.17 -50.72
CA TYR A 468 32.84 -93.31 -51.41
C TYR A 468 33.71 -94.40 -50.78
N ARG A 469 33.78 -94.48 -49.44
CA ARG A 469 34.47 -95.56 -48.73
C ARG A 469 33.85 -96.93 -49.03
N LEU A 470 32.52 -97.03 -49.01
CA LEU A 470 31.83 -98.27 -49.36
C LEU A 470 32.11 -98.68 -50.80
N LEU A 471 32.08 -97.74 -51.75
CA LEU A 471 32.40 -98.01 -53.14
C LEU A 471 33.86 -98.46 -53.33
N GLN A 472 34.80 -97.87 -52.58
CA GLN A 472 36.20 -98.33 -52.57
C GLN A 472 36.28 -99.78 -52.10
N THR A 473 35.66 -100.12 -50.96
CA THR A 473 35.64 -101.51 -50.47
C THR A 473 34.95 -102.46 -51.44
N ALA A 474 33.85 -102.06 -52.08
CA ALA A 474 33.17 -102.87 -53.09
C ALA A 474 34.08 -103.12 -54.31
N ARG A 475 34.79 -102.10 -54.80
CA ARG A 475 35.77 -102.24 -55.89
C ARG A 475 36.94 -103.14 -55.50
N GLU A 476 37.40 -103.10 -54.25
CA GLU A 476 38.42 -104.01 -53.74
C GLU A 476 37.91 -105.45 -53.72
N MET A 477 36.69 -105.69 -53.22
CA MET A 477 36.05 -107.00 -53.23
C MET A 477 35.80 -107.54 -54.65
N GLU A 478 35.41 -106.68 -55.59
CA GLU A 478 35.29 -107.04 -57.02
C GLU A 478 36.65 -107.40 -57.63
N ARG A 479 37.71 -106.67 -57.28
CA ARG A 479 39.07 -107.02 -57.71
C ARG A 479 39.50 -108.37 -57.15
N GLU A 480 39.26 -108.63 -55.86
CA GLU A 480 39.55 -109.92 -55.25
C GLU A 480 38.74 -111.07 -55.87
N SER A 481 37.47 -110.85 -56.20
CA SER A 481 36.65 -111.88 -56.86
C SER A 481 37.08 -112.13 -58.30
N LEU A 482 37.50 -111.08 -59.03
CA LEU A 482 38.13 -111.20 -60.34
C LEU A 482 39.47 -111.94 -60.26
N GLU A 483 40.27 -111.71 -59.22
CA GLU A 483 41.50 -112.47 -58.99
C GLU A 483 41.23 -113.95 -58.68
N LYS A 484 40.22 -114.25 -57.84
CA LYS A 484 39.79 -115.62 -57.55
C LYS A 484 39.30 -116.34 -58.81
N THR A 485 38.42 -115.71 -59.59
CA THR A 485 37.90 -116.29 -60.85
C THR A 485 38.99 -116.46 -61.90
N LYS A 486 39.95 -115.53 -62.00
CA LYS A 486 41.15 -115.71 -62.83
C LYS A 486 42.00 -116.88 -62.37
N ALA A 487 42.21 -117.04 -61.06
CA ALA A 487 42.97 -118.17 -60.52
C ALA A 487 42.24 -119.51 -60.77
N GLU A 488 40.92 -119.55 -60.65
CA GLU A 488 40.10 -120.70 -61.01
C GLU A 488 40.16 -121.01 -62.52
N TYR A 489 40.11 -119.98 -63.36
CA TYR A 489 40.26 -120.13 -64.82
C TYR A 489 41.64 -120.68 -65.21
N GLU A 490 42.72 -120.17 -64.61
CA GLU A 490 44.07 -120.71 -64.85
C GLU A 490 44.19 -122.15 -64.34
N ARG A 491 43.62 -122.50 -63.18
CA ARG A 491 43.55 -123.90 -62.72
C ARG A 491 42.78 -124.79 -63.68
N LEU A 492 41.62 -124.35 -64.15
CA LEU A 492 40.82 -125.12 -65.10
C LEU A 492 41.53 -125.27 -66.44
N LYS A 493 42.27 -124.24 -66.87
CA LYS A 493 43.11 -124.29 -68.06
C LYS A 493 44.27 -125.27 -67.88
N ASP A 494 44.95 -125.25 -66.73
CA ASP A 494 45.98 -126.23 -66.39
C ASP A 494 45.39 -127.65 -66.40
N ASP A 495 44.24 -127.86 -65.78
CA ASP A 495 43.56 -129.16 -65.76
C ASP A 495 43.07 -129.57 -67.16
N TYR A 496 42.59 -128.64 -67.99
CA TYR A 496 42.28 -128.91 -69.39
C TYR A 496 43.53 -129.29 -70.19
N THR A 497 44.68 -128.63 -69.97
CA THR A 497 45.94 -129.02 -70.62
C THR A 497 46.40 -130.39 -70.18
N LYS A 498 46.25 -130.75 -68.90
CA LYS A 498 46.52 -132.10 -68.39
C LYS A 498 45.60 -133.13 -69.04
N LEU A 499 44.30 -132.83 -69.12
CA LEU A 499 43.33 -133.72 -69.77
C LEU A 499 43.61 -133.85 -71.26
N GLN A 500 44.10 -132.78 -71.91
CA GLN A 500 44.52 -132.80 -73.31
C GLN A 500 45.79 -133.63 -73.51
N THR A 501 46.78 -133.54 -72.60
CA THR A 501 47.94 -134.42 -72.63
C THR A 501 47.54 -135.88 -72.41
N GLU A 502 46.67 -136.16 -71.43
CA GLU A 502 46.13 -137.51 -71.21
C GLU A 502 45.34 -137.98 -72.43
N PHE A 503 44.48 -137.15 -73.02
CA PHE A 503 43.73 -137.52 -74.23
C PHE A 503 44.65 -137.80 -75.42
N ASN A 504 45.74 -137.02 -75.58
CA ASN A 504 46.76 -137.28 -76.59
C ASN A 504 47.51 -138.60 -76.31
N GLU A 505 47.85 -138.89 -75.05
CA GLU A 505 48.45 -140.18 -74.64
C GLU A 505 47.49 -141.36 -74.89
N TRP A 506 46.19 -141.16 -74.70
CA TRP A 506 45.18 -142.18 -75.02
C TRP A 506 45.03 -142.38 -76.53
N ILE A 507 45.15 -141.32 -77.35
CA ILE A 507 45.23 -141.45 -78.81
C ILE A 507 46.49 -142.23 -79.21
N GLU A 508 47.65 -141.96 -78.62
CA GLU A 508 48.87 -142.74 -78.87
C GLU A 508 48.70 -144.22 -78.46
N LEU A 509 47.99 -144.51 -77.37
CA LEU A 509 47.68 -145.89 -76.96
C LEU A 509 46.69 -146.59 -77.89
N ILE A 510 45.72 -145.87 -78.46
CA ILE A 510 44.81 -146.41 -79.49
C ILE A 510 45.55 -146.65 -80.81
N GLU A 511 46.48 -145.77 -81.18
CA GLU A 511 47.35 -145.97 -82.35
C GLU A 511 48.32 -147.15 -82.16
N GLN A 512 48.76 -147.43 -80.92
CA GLN A 512 49.56 -148.62 -80.59
C GLN A 512 48.74 -149.93 -80.53
N ALA A 513 47.44 -149.87 -80.25
CA ALA A 513 46.55 -151.05 -80.23
C ALA A 513 45.90 -151.38 -81.59
N GLY A 514 46.09 -150.53 -82.61
CA GLY A 514 45.57 -150.71 -83.97
C GLY A 514 46.55 -151.35 -84.97
N SER A 515 47.74 -151.77 -84.51
CA SER A 515 48.78 -152.36 -85.34
C SER A 515 49.26 -153.70 -84.77
N ASP A 516 48.33 -154.66 -84.66
CA ASP A 516 48.56 -156.11 -84.78
C ASP A 516 47.24 -156.84 -85.13
#